data_AF-A0A385BR44-F1
#
_entry.id   AF-A0A385BR44-F1
#
_cell.length_a   1.000
_cell.length_b   1.000
_cell.length_c   1.000
_cell.angle_alpha   90.00
_cell.angle_beta   90.00
_cell.angle_gamma   90.00
#
_symmetry.space_group_name_H-M   'P 1'
#
loop_
_entity.id
_entity.type
_entity.pdbx_description
1 polymer ?
#
loop_
_entity_poly.entity_id
_entity_poly.type
_entity_poly.pdbx_seq_one_letter_code
_entity_poly.pdbx_strand_id
1 'polypeptide(L)'
;MGVVQRLKRVLKILLILASIGAIFLIGFLVFGILAIQDKYEPEPIHKEIQIVESENESVNNTKLILFLENPLDLQSFKKLKDIDYTTTGVSNGMNYHFHPKISDSIFYTYNYPSKNFTDSKRIDQVVVFKHGKNKHTYDDETEILIELRVFNKDSDLGKANLVGLSKTELESEFGTDYLTLKNGLAYSNKNKVLIIGLTDSIVNSFNYIRLNTEKIDNDLIGQIIKSKTIYNTGNHCTSP
;
A
#
# COMPACT_ATOMS: atom_id res chain seq x y z
N MET A 1 67.31 -21.43 -37.90
CA MET A 1 65.96 -21.78 -37.40
C MET A 1 66.03 -21.94 -35.87
N GLY A 2 66.06 -20.82 -35.11
CA GLY A 2 66.72 -20.84 -33.78
C GLY A 2 66.00 -20.17 -32.59
N VAL A 3 65.29 -19.05 -32.78
CA VAL A 3 64.80 -18.25 -31.63
C VAL A 3 63.29 -18.00 -31.68
N VAL A 4 62.76 -17.57 -32.83
CA VAL A 4 61.32 -17.26 -33.01
C VAL A 4 60.44 -18.50 -32.79
N GLN A 5 60.89 -19.67 -33.24
CA GLN A 5 60.15 -20.93 -33.10
C GLN A 5 60.17 -21.45 -31.65
N ARG A 6 61.24 -21.19 -30.89
CA ARG A 6 61.31 -21.47 -29.44
C ARG A 6 60.39 -20.53 -28.66
N LEU A 7 60.38 -19.24 -28.99
CA LEU A 7 59.53 -18.24 -28.32
C LEU A 7 58.03 -18.55 -28.49
N LYS A 8 57.61 -18.93 -29.71
CA LYS A 8 56.21 -19.37 -29.96
C LYS A 8 55.83 -20.62 -29.16
N ARG A 9 56.77 -21.54 -28.93
CA ARG A 9 56.54 -22.76 -28.13
C ARG A 9 56.40 -22.44 -26.64
N VAL A 10 57.24 -21.55 -26.12
CA VAL A 10 57.18 -21.08 -24.73
C VAL A 10 55.87 -20.31 -24.47
N LEU A 11 55.47 -19.44 -25.39
CA LEU A 11 54.21 -18.69 -25.26
C LEU A 11 52.97 -19.61 -25.25
N LYS A 12 52.95 -20.64 -26.10
CA LYS A 12 51.87 -21.64 -26.08
C LYS A 12 51.81 -22.39 -24.74
N ILE A 13 52.96 -22.75 -24.17
CA ILE A 13 53.00 -23.44 -22.87
C ILE A 13 52.49 -22.52 -21.76
N LEU A 14 52.88 -21.24 -21.76
CA LEU A 14 52.38 -20.23 -20.80
C LEU A 14 50.86 -20.03 -20.90
N LEU A 15 50.30 -19.97 -22.11
CA LEU A 15 48.86 -19.83 -22.31
C LEU A 15 48.08 -21.06 -21.82
N ILE A 16 48.62 -22.26 -22.05
CA ILE A 16 48.02 -23.50 -21.52
C ILE A 16 48.05 -23.49 -19.99
N LEU A 17 49.18 -23.14 -19.37
CA LEU A 17 49.28 -23.04 -17.90
C LEU A 17 48.32 -21.99 -17.32
N ALA A 18 48.17 -20.84 -17.98
CA ALA A 18 47.22 -19.81 -17.57
C ALA A 18 45.76 -20.30 -17.67
N SER A 19 45.40 -21.02 -18.75
CA SER A 19 44.05 -21.59 -18.90
C SER A 19 43.73 -22.64 -17.84
N ILE A 20 44.70 -23.49 -17.48
CA ILE A 20 44.54 -24.49 -16.42
C ILE A 20 44.33 -23.78 -15.07
N GLY A 21 45.14 -22.74 -14.77
CA GLY A 21 44.96 -21.94 -13.56
C GLY A 21 43.59 -21.28 -13.45
N ALA A 22 43.06 -20.73 -14.55
CA ALA A 22 41.73 -20.13 -14.58
C ALA A 22 40.60 -21.14 -14.32
N ILE A 23 40.72 -22.36 -14.88
CA ILE A 23 39.76 -23.45 -14.65
C ILE A 23 39.76 -23.87 -13.17
N PHE A 24 40.94 -23.98 -12.56
CA PHE A 24 41.05 -24.28 -11.11
C PHE A 24 40.44 -23.18 -10.25
N LEU A 25 40.62 -21.91 -10.61
CA LEU A 25 40.04 -20.78 -9.86
C LEU A 25 38.50 -20.79 -9.90
N ILE A 26 37.91 -21.05 -11.07
CA ILE A 26 36.46 -21.19 -11.24
C ILE A 26 35.95 -22.40 -10.45
N GLY A 27 36.66 -23.52 -10.51
CA GLY A 27 36.34 -24.71 -9.71
C GLY A 27 36.34 -24.42 -8.21
N PHE A 28 37.31 -23.66 -7.71
CA PHE A 28 37.39 -23.27 -6.29
C PHE A 28 36.25 -22.34 -5.86
N LEU A 29 35.83 -21.43 -6.74
CA LEU A 29 34.68 -20.54 -6.48
C LEU A 29 33.36 -21.33 -6.41
N VAL A 30 33.13 -22.24 -7.36
CA VAL A 30 31.92 -23.08 -7.38
C VAL A 30 31.91 -24.03 -6.17
N PHE A 31 33.05 -24.65 -5.87
CA PHE A 31 33.17 -25.54 -4.70
C PHE A 31 33.03 -24.79 -3.38
N GLY A 32 33.53 -23.55 -3.29
CA GLY A 32 33.34 -22.67 -2.14
C GLY A 32 31.87 -22.33 -1.90
N ILE A 33 31.12 -22.02 -2.96
CA ILE A 33 29.66 -21.75 -2.86
C ILE A 33 28.91 -23.02 -2.39
N LEU A 34 29.22 -24.19 -2.96
CA LEU A 34 28.60 -25.46 -2.57
C LEU A 34 28.93 -25.85 -1.12
N ALA A 35 30.18 -25.67 -0.69
CA ALA A 35 30.60 -25.95 0.68
C ALA A 35 29.98 -25.00 1.72
N ILE A 36 29.52 -23.80 1.30
CA ILE A 36 28.76 -22.88 2.15
C ILE A 36 27.27 -23.28 2.19
N GLN A 37 26.72 -23.87 1.13
CA GLN A 37 25.33 -24.36 1.11
C GLN A 37 25.13 -25.60 2.00
N ASP A 38 26.06 -26.55 2.04
CA ASP A 38 25.98 -27.72 2.94
C ASP A 38 26.15 -27.38 4.43
N LYS A 39 26.67 -26.18 4.75
CA LYS A 39 26.78 -25.68 6.13
C LYS A 39 25.61 -24.80 6.58
N TYR A 40 24.66 -24.56 5.67
CA TYR A 40 23.43 -23.81 5.92
C TYR A 40 22.23 -24.66 5.48
N GLU A 41 22.05 -25.81 6.11
CA GLU A 41 20.69 -26.28 6.33
C GLU A 41 20.07 -25.34 7.38
N PRO A 42 18.99 -24.59 7.06
CA PRO A 42 18.33 -23.79 8.07
C PRO A 42 17.71 -24.74 9.09
N GLU A 43 18.22 -24.72 10.32
CA GLU A 43 17.57 -25.40 11.44
C GLU A 43 16.09 -24.98 11.50
N PRO A 44 15.15 -25.92 11.71
CA PRO A 44 13.76 -25.57 11.93
C PRO A 44 13.69 -24.74 13.21
N ILE A 45 13.34 -23.46 13.07
CA ILE A 45 13.15 -22.55 14.20
C ILE A 45 11.90 -23.01 14.97
N HIS A 46 12.05 -23.96 15.89
CA HIS A 46 11.18 -24.08 17.05
C HIS A 46 11.67 -23.06 18.08
N LYS A 47 11.17 -21.83 17.92
CA LYS A 47 11.25 -20.83 18.98
C LYS A 47 10.17 -21.21 19.99
N GLU A 48 10.56 -21.90 21.04
CA GLU A 48 9.76 -21.98 22.26
C GLU A 48 9.73 -20.55 22.83
N ILE A 49 8.69 -19.80 22.46
CA ILE A 49 8.43 -18.50 23.04
C ILE A 49 7.64 -18.76 24.32
N GLN A 50 8.25 -18.53 25.48
CA GLN A 50 7.48 -18.23 26.68
C GLN A 50 6.85 -16.85 26.50
N ILE A 51 5.77 -16.80 25.76
CA ILE A 51 4.80 -15.71 25.73
C ILE A 51 3.74 -16.09 26.77
N VAL A 52 3.73 -15.37 27.88
CA VAL A 52 2.47 -15.17 28.62
C VAL A 52 1.93 -13.83 28.10
N GLU A 53 1.34 -13.86 26.91
CA GLU A 53 0.65 -12.75 26.26
C GLU A 53 -0.36 -13.38 25.27
N SER A 54 -1.61 -12.96 25.35
CA SER A 54 -2.73 -13.71 24.76
C SER A 54 -2.58 -13.84 23.23
N GLU A 55 -2.72 -15.06 22.69
CA GLU A 55 -2.60 -15.39 21.26
C GLU A 55 -3.45 -14.50 20.32
N ASN A 56 -4.45 -13.80 20.85
CA ASN A 56 -5.33 -12.92 20.09
C ASN A 56 -4.68 -11.58 19.68
N GLU A 57 -3.69 -11.06 20.40
CA GLU A 57 -3.18 -9.70 20.15
C GLU A 57 -2.24 -9.63 18.93
N SER A 58 -1.41 -10.67 18.71
CA SER A 58 -0.48 -10.71 17.56
C SER A 58 -1.15 -10.98 16.20
N VAL A 59 -2.23 -11.78 16.21
CA VAL A 59 -3.00 -12.11 14.99
C VAL A 59 -3.84 -10.91 14.53
N ASN A 60 -4.44 -10.17 15.47
CA ASN A 60 -5.29 -9.01 15.16
C ASN A 60 -4.49 -7.86 14.52
N ASN A 61 -3.26 -7.64 14.97
CA ASN A 61 -2.36 -6.66 14.35
C ASN A 61 -2.02 -7.05 12.89
N THR A 62 -1.92 -8.34 12.59
CA THR A 62 -1.63 -8.83 11.22
C THR A 62 -2.78 -8.52 10.25
N LYS A 63 -4.03 -8.72 10.65
CA LYS A 63 -5.21 -8.40 9.82
C LYS A 63 -5.28 -6.91 9.49
N LEU A 64 -5.09 -6.05 10.49
CA LEU A 64 -5.04 -4.61 10.30
C LEU A 64 -3.91 -4.21 9.34
N ILE A 65 -2.70 -4.75 9.52
CA ILE A 65 -1.55 -4.46 8.65
C ILE A 65 -1.86 -4.87 7.20
N LEU A 66 -2.40 -6.08 6.98
CA LEU A 66 -2.78 -6.55 5.64
C LEU A 66 -3.90 -5.72 5.02
N PHE A 67 -4.85 -5.26 5.82
CA PHE A 67 -5.88 -4.33 5.37
C PHE A 67 -5.27 -2.99 4.93
N LEU A 68 -4.43 -2.37 5.78
CA LEU A 68 -3.83 -1.08 5.50
C LEU A 68 -2.87 -1.13 4.31
N GLU A 69 -2.11 -2.21 4.10
CA GLU A 69 -1.22 -2.32 2.94
C GLU A 69 -1.97 -2.29 1.60
N ASN A 70 -3.10 -2.97 1.52
CA ASN A 70 -3.94 -3.03 0.32
C ASN A 70 -5.42 -3.17 0.70
N PRO A 71 -6.12 -2.06 1.01
CA PRO A 71 -7.48 -2.13 1.53
C PRO A 71 -8.48 -2.57 0.47
N LEU A 72 -8.21 -2.27 -0.80
CA LEU A 72 -9.11 -2.49 -1.92
C LEU A 72 -8.31 -2.95 -3.14
N ASP A 73 -8.74 -4.04 -3.77
CA ASP A 73 -8.31 -4.35 -5.13
C ASP A 73 -8.98 -3.35 -6.09
N LEU A 74 -8.28 -2.26 -6.36
CA LEU A 74 -8.78 -1.13 -7.13
C LEU A 74 -9.22 -1.52 -8.54
N GLN A 75 -8.48 -2.41 -9.21
CA GLN A 75 -8.79 -2.77 -10.60
C GLN A 75 -10.01 -3.69 -10.65
N SER A 76 -10.12 -4.65 -9.73
CA SER A 76 -11.32 -5.48 -9.62
C SER A 76 -12.54 -4.63 -9.25
N PHE A 77 -12.40 -3.71 -8.30
CA PHE A 77 -13.47 -2.78 -7.92
C PHE A 77 -13.95 -1.94 -9.09
N LYS A 78 -13.02 -1.32 -9.85
CA LYS A 78 -13.35 -0.50 -11.03
C LYS A 78 -14.10 -1.25 -12.13
N LYS A 79 -13.86 -2.56 -12.28
CA LYS A 79 -14.57 -3.41 -13.25
C LYS A 79 -16.00 -3.75 -12.82
N LEU A 80 -16.24 -3.83 -11.51
CA LEU A 80 -17.58 -4.01 -10.95
C LEU A 80 -18.40 -2.71 -11.04
N LYS A 81 -17.75 -1.56 -11.00
CA LYS A 81 -18.38 -0.26 -11.15
C LYS A 81 -18.59 0.09 -12.61
N ASP A 82 -19.79 0.52 -12.92
CA ASP A 82 -20.13 1.01 -14.24
C ASP A 82 -19.49 2.39 -14.47
N ILE A 83 -18.63 2.48 -15.48
CA ILE A 83 -17.92 3.72 -15.83
C ILE A 83 -18.90 4.83 -16.19
N ASP A 84 -20.04 4.50 -16.78
CA ASP A 84 -21.05 5.47 -17.21
C ASP A 84 -21.73 6.16 -16.02
N TYR A 85 -21.63 5.57 -14.83
CA TYR A 85 -22.14 6.11 -13.57
C TYR A 85 -21.04 6.69 -12.67
N THR A 86 -19.78 6.67 -13.12
CA THR A 86 -18.65 7.18 -12.36
C THR A 86 -18.29 8.59 -12.84
N THR A 87 -18.24 9.56 -11.93
CA THR A 87 -17.72 10.89 -12.26
C THR A 87 -16.27 11.02 -11.82
N THR A 88 -15.49 11.78 -12.58
CA THR A 88 -14.04 11.85 -12.41
C THR A 88 -13.52 13.28 -12.38
N GLY A 89 -12.36 13.50 -11.76
CA GLY A 89 -11.74 14.83 -11.72
C GLY A 89 -10.29 14.83 -11.23
N VAL A 90 -9.52 15.82 -11.68
CA VAL A 90 -8.16 16.05 -11.17
C VAL A 90 -8.25 16.75 -9.81
N SER A 91 -7.46 16.28 -8.84
CA SER A 91 -7.44 16.80 -7.48
C SER A 91 -6.15 17.56 -7.19
N ASN A 92 -6.27 18.74 -6.58
CA ASN A 92 -5.16 19.64 -6.24
C ASN A 92 -5.09 19.85 -4.72
N GLY A 93 -3.94 20.29 -4.20
CA GLY A 93 -3.79 20.69 -2.80
C GLY A 93 -3.78 19.55 -1.78
N MET A 94 -3.22 18.39 -2.16
CA MET A 94 -3.25 17.14 -1.40
C MET A 94 -2.21 17.07 -0.27
N ASN A 95 -2.09 18.13 0.53
CA ASN A 95 -0.92 18.45 1.37
C ASN A 95 -0.43 17.37 2.34
N TYR A 96 -1.32 16.51 2.85
CA TYR A 96 -0.97 15.43 3.79
C TYR A 96 -0.82 14.06 3.11
N HIS A 97 -1.19 13.95 1.84
CA HIS A 97 -1.15 12.71 1.09
C HIS A 97 0.27 12.34 0.68
N PHE A 98 0.49 11.05 0.48
CA PHE A 98 1.71 10.54 -0.11
C PHE A 98 1.90 11.07 -1.52
N HIS A 99 3.06 11.68 -1.76
CA HIS A 99 3.44 12.27 -3.03
C HIS A 99 4.73 11.62 -3.56
N PRO A 100 4.62 10.60 -4.43
CA PRO A 100 5.77 10.12 -5.18
C PRO A 100 6.45 11.27 -5.93
N LYS A 101 7.78 11.32 -5.92
CA LYS A 101 8.57 12.34 -6.64
C LYS A 101 8.64 12.02 -8.14
N ILE A 102 7.49 12.00 -8.81
CA ILE A 102 7.35 11.76 -10.25
C ILE A 102 6.77 13.02 -10.87
N SER A 103 7.52 13.67 -11.76
CA SER A 103 7.15 14.98 -12.34
C SER A 103 5.91 14.91 -13.21
N ASP A 104 5.73 13.81 -13.94
CA ASP A 104 4.60 13.62 -14.85
C ASP A 104 3.44 12.89 -14.14
N SER A 105 2.87 13.52 -13.13
CA SER A 105 1.85 12.90 -12.27
C SER A 105 0.67 13.79 -11.95
N ILE A 106 -0.44 13.15 -11.60
CA ILE A 106 -1.67 13.81 -11.14
C ILE A 106 -2.30 12.99 -10.01
N PHE A 107 -3.01 13.67 -9.11
CA PHE A 107 -4.04 13.01 -8.32
C PHE A 107 -5.35 13.05 -9.09
N TYR A 108 -6.04 11.92 -9.09
CA TYR A 108 -7.28 11.75 -9.80
C TYR A 108 -8.31 11.15 -8.85
N THR A 109 -9.50 11.74 -8.83
CA THR A 109 -10.61 11.30 -7.98
C THR A 109 -11.67 10.64 -8.84
N TYR A 110 -12.12 9.48 -8.40
CA TYR A 110 -13.31 8.78 -8.85
C TYR A 110 -14.41 8.93 -7.79
N ASN A 111 -15.61 9.30 -8.21
CA ASN A 111 -16.79 9.31 -7.36
C ASN A 111 -17.73 8.19 -7.82
N TYR A 112 -18.07 7.30 -6.89
CA TYR A 112 -18.91 6.13 -7.13
C TYR A 112 -20.26 6.30 -6.43
N PRO A 113 -21.26 6.88 -7.09
CA PRO A 113 -22.60 7.01 -6.51
C PRO A 113 -23.22 5.62 -6.31
N SER A 114 -23.79 5.38 -5.12
CA SER A 114 -24.61 4.19 -4.90
C SER A 114 -25.96 4.35 -5.60
N LYS A 115 -26.59 3.26 -6.05
CA LYS A 115 -27.83 3.31 -6.87
C LYS A 115 -28.96 4.15 -6.25
N ASN A 116 -28.98 4.28 -4.92
CA ASN A 116 -30.01 5.01 -4.16
C ASN A 116 -29.42 6.08 -3.23
N PHE A 117 -28.30 6.73 -3.59
CA PHE A 117 -27.74 7.78 -2.73
C PHE A 117 -28.70 8.98 -2.65
N THR A 118 -29.02 9.41 -1.44
CA THR A 118 -29.90 10.56 -1.19
C THR A 118 -29.13 11.82 -0.80
N ASP A 119 -27.87 11.67 -0.38
CA ASP A 119 -26.99 12.76 0.01
C ASP A 119 -25.76 12.80 -0.91
N SER A 120 -25.70 13.83 -1.76
CA SER A 120 -24.58 14.05 -2.68
C SER A 120 -23.25 14.32 -1.99
N LYS A 121 -23.26 14.66 -0.69
CA LYS A 121 -22.06 14.82 0.13
C LYS A 121 -21.51 13.49 0.66
N ARG A 122 -22.25 12.40 0.47
CA ARG A 122 -21.92 11.04 0.95
C ARG A 122 -21.79 10.06 -0.22
N ILE A 123 -21.15 10.50 -1.29
CA ILE A 123 -20.74 9.64 -2.40
C ILE A 123 -19.39 9.03 -2.07
N ASP A 124 -19.22 7.74 -2.30
CA ASP A 124 -17.95 7.06 -2.05
C ASP A 124 -16.90 7.58 -3.03
N GLN A 125 -15.68 7.84 -2.54
CA GLN A 125 -14.61 8.46 -3.33
C GLN A 125 -13.34 7.64 -3.26
N VAL A 126 -12.69 7.50 -4.41
CA VAL A 126 -11.35 6.93 -4.52
C VAL A 126 -10.43 7.98 -5.11
N VAL A 127 -9.35 8.31 -4.40
CA VAL A 127 -8.27 9.14 -4.92
C VAL A 127 -7.09 8.24 -5.25
N VAL A 128 -6.59 8.37 -6.47
CA VAL A 128 -5.39 7.69 -6.93
C VAL A 128 -4.32 8.68 -7.34
N PHE A 129 -3.07 8.25 -7.23
CA PHE A 129 -1.94 8.89 -7.90
C PHE A 129 -1.67 8.18 -9.22
N LYS A 130 -1.56 8.94 -10.30
CA LYS A 130 -1.36 8.44 -11.66
C LYS A 130 -0.14 9.10 -12.28
N HIS A 131 0.56 8.39 -13.16
CA HIS A 131 1.72 8.96 -13.85
C HIS A 131 1.96 8.36 -15.24
N GLY A 132 2.73 9.08 -16.06
CA GLY A 132 3.11 8.62 -17.40
C GLY A 132 1.97 8.67 -18.42
N LYS A 133 2.09 7.86 -19.48
CA LYS A 133 1.24 7.96 -20.68
C LYS A 133 -0.25 7.73 -20.42
N ASN A 134 -0.59 6.84 -19.49
CA ASN A 134 -1.96 6.42 -19.21
C ASN A 134 -2.63 7.22 -18.09
N LYS A 135 -1.96 8.24 -17.53
CA LYS A 135 -2.47 8.95 -16.35
C LYS A 135 -3.84 9.61 -16.54
N HIS A 136 -4.30 9.78 -17.78
CA HIS A 136 -5.60 10.35 -18.12
C HIS A 136 -6.68 9.32 -18.49
N THR A 137 -6.38 8.01 -18.46
CA THR A 137 -7.33 6.95 -18.85
C THR A 137 -7.96 6.30 -17.63
N TYR A 138 -9.25 5.96 -17.68
CA TYR A 138 -9.91 5.27 -16.57
C TYR A 138 -9.20 3.96 -16.22
N ASP A 139 -8.87 3.12 -17.20
CA ASP A 139 -8.27 1.79 -17.01
C ASP A 139 -6.75 1.78 -16.76
N ASP A 140 -6.19 2.84 -16.17
CA ASP A 140 -4.77 2.86 -15.82
C ASP A 140 -4.48 1.82 -14.71
N GLU A 141 -3.72 0.79 -15.07
CA GLU A 141 -3.32 -0.28 -14.14
C GLU A 141 -2.19 0.13 -13.19
N THR A 142 -1.52 1.25 -13.48
CA THR A 142 -0.37 1.74 -12.70
C THR A 142 -0.76 2.68 -11.55
N GLU A 143 -2.05 2.88 -11.36
CA GLU A 143 -2.61 3.73 -10.31
C GLU A 143 -2.22 3.27 -8.92
N ILE A 144 -1.84 4.23 -8.09
CA ILE A 144 -1.57 3.99 -6.68
C ILE A 144 -2.75 4.52 -5.87
N LEU A 145 -3.40 3.67 -5.08
CA LEU A 145 -4.44 4.10 -4.15
C LEU A 145 -3.85 5.04 -3.09
N ILE A 146 -4.40 6.25 -3.02
CA ILE A 146 -3.97 7.31 -2.10
C ILE A 146 -5.00 7.50 -0.99
N GLU A 147 -6.29 7.51 -1.35
CA GLU A 147 -7.36 7.72 -0.39
C GLU A 147 -8.61 6.96 -0.81
N LEU A 148 -9.29 6.34 0.15
CA LEU A 148 -10.57 5.66 -0.04
C LEU A 148 -11.54 6.18 1.02
N ARG A 149 -12.55 6.93 0.61
CA ARG A 149 -13.63 7.46 1.45
C ARG A 149 -14.90 6.70 1.16
N VAL A 150 -15.49 6.12 2.19
CA VAL A 150 -16.71 5.32 2.05
C VAL A 150 -17.71 5.77 3.09
N PHE A 151 -18.94 6.01 2.63
CA PHE A 151 -20.07 6.47 3.43
C PHE A 151 -21.24 5.51 3.38
N ASN A 152 -21.23 4.58 2.43
CA ASN A 152 -22.31 3.65 2.15
C ASN A 152 -21.83 2.21 2.30
N LYS A 153 -22.78 1.32 2.60
CA LYS A 153 -22.53 -0.12 2.51
C LYS A 153 -22.50 -0.53 1.05
N ASP A 154 -21.44 -1.21 0.64
CA ASP A 154 -21.23 -1.60 -0.75
C ASP A 154 -20.52 -2.96 -0.81
N SER A 155 -21.20 -3.97 -1.34
CA SER A 155 -20.66 -5.32 -1.46
C SER A 155 -19.45 -5.38 -2.38
N ASP A 156 -19.34 -4.48 -3.36
CA ASP A 156 -18.26 -4.49 -4.34
C ASP A 156 -16.91 -4.12 -3.70
N LEU A 157 -16.93 -3.47 -2.53
CA LEU A 157 -15.74 -3.18 -1.74
C LEU A 157 -15.08 -4.45 -1.15
N GLY A 158 -15.78 -5.59 -1.15
CA GLY A 158 -15.28 -6.84 -0.59
C GLY A 158 -14.85 -6.67 0.87
N LYS A 159 -13.58 -6.94 1.18
CA LYS A 159 -13.02 -6.79 2.54
C LYS A 159 -13.02 -5.34 3.06
N ALA A 160 -13.14 -4.33 2.18
CA ALA A 160 -13.26 -2.93 2.58
C ALA A 160 -14.69 -2.50 2.94
N ASN A 161 -15.68 -3.40 2.91
CA ASN A 161 -17.04 -3.08 3.28
C ASN A 161 -17.23 -3.00 4.81
N LEU A 162 -16.65 -1.97 5.44
CA LEU A 162 -16.67 -1.78 6.90
C LEU A 162 -17.92 -1.06 7.42
N VAL A 163 -18.65 -0.34 6.54
CA VAL A 163 -19.83 0.42 6.94
C VAL A 163 -20.94 -0.52 7.42
N GLY A 164 -21.46 -0.24 8.62
CA GLY A 164 -22.45 -1.05 9.30
C GLY A 164 -21.89 -2.07 10.28
N LEU A 165 -20.57 -2.29 10.34
CA LEU A 165 -19.96 -3.08 11.42
C LEU A 165 -20.11 -2.34 12.75
N SER A 166 -20.34 -3.09 13.82
CA SER A 166 -20.22 -2.56 15.19
C SER A 166 -18.75 -2.33 15.55
N LYS A 167 -18.52 -1.49 16.55
CA LYS A 167 -17.20 -1.26 17.14
C LYS A 167 -16.56 -2.58 17.60
N THR A 168 -17.33 -3.46 18.22
CA THR A 168 -16.82 -4.76 18.71
C THR A 168 -16.40 -5.68 17.56
N GLU A 169 -17.17 -5.73 16.47
CA GLU A 169 -16.76 -6.48 15.27
C GLU A 169 -15.47 -5.91 14.67
N LEU A 170 -15.36 -4.59 14.60
CA LEU A 170 -14.16 -3.92 14.11
C LEU A 170 -12.93 -4.22 14.99
N GLU A 171 -13.08 -4.18 16.31
CA GLU A 171 -12.04 -4.52 17.29
C GLU A 171 -11.66 -6.01 17.22
N SER A 172 -12.62 -6.89 16.94
CA SER A 172 -12.35 -8.30 16.69
C SER A 172 -11.56 -8.54 15.40
N GLU A 173 -11.68 -7.66 14.41
CA GLU A 173 -10.94 -7.77 13.15
C GLU A 173 -9.57 -7.09 13.20
N PHE A 174 -9.46 -5.94 13.83
CA PHE A 174 -8.28 -5.07 13.76
C PHE A 174 -7.57 -4.86 15.10
N GLY A 175 -8.11 -5.37 16.20
CA GLY A 175 -7.60 -5.16 17.55
C GLY A 175 -8.05 -3.83 18.15
N THR A 176 -7.55 -3.55 19.35
CA THR A 176 -7.93 -2.35 20.15
C THR A 176 -6.85 -1.28 20.20
N ASP A 177 -5.75 -1.45 19.44
CA ASP A 177 -4.69 -0.45 19.34
C ASP A 177 -5.05 0.63 18.31
N TYR A 178 -5.77 1.65 18.78
CA TYR A 178 -6.21 2.78 17.97
C TYR A 178 -6.18 4.09 18.75
N LEU A 179 -6.09 5.20 18.01
CA LEU A 179 -6.32 6.53 18.57
C LEU A 179 -7.83 6.77 18.73
N THR A 180 -8.25 7.19 19.92
CA THR A 180 -9.65 7.53 20.20
C THR A 180 -9.97 8.96 19.73
N LEU A 181 -11.07 9.12 19.00
CA LEU A 181 -11.58 10.41 18.52
C LEU A 181 -12.97 10.68 19.13
N LYS A 182 -13.42 11.94 19.12
CA LYS A 182 -14.73 12.32 19.69
C LYS A 182 -15.90 11.47 19.18
N ASN A 183 -15.93 11.20 17.86
CA ASN A 183 -17.00 10.45 17.18
C ASN A 183 -16.44 9.30 16.33
N GLY A 184 -15.37 8.65 16.79
CA GLY A 184 -14.66 7.68 15.96
C GLY A 184 -13.37 7.17 16.55
N LEU A 185 -12.60 6.49 15.71
CA LEU A 185 -11.28 5.97 16.05
C LEU A 185 -10.37 5.99 14.81
N ALA A 186 -9.07 5.91 15.02
CA ALA A 186 -8.10 5.84 13.92
C ALA A 186 -7.07 4.74 14.17
N TYR A 187 -6.98 3.81 13.23
CA TYR A 187 -5.89 2.84 13.16
C TYR A 187 -4.78 3.36 12.26
N SER A 188 -3.54 3.00 12.56
CA SER A 188 -2.39 3.40 11.74
C SER A 188 -1.33 2.32 11.69
N ASN A 189 -0.67 2.21 10.54
CA ASN A 189 0.53 1.42 10.36
C ASN A 189 1.45 2.15 9.38
N LYS A 190 2.67 2.47 9.81
CA LYS A 190 3.64 3.29 9.04
C LYS A 190 2.99 4.59 8.56
N ASN A 191 2.98 4.84 7.24
CA ASN A 191 2.39 6.02 6.63
C ASN A 191 0.92 5.82 6.20
N LYS A 192 0.23 4.81 6.73
CA LYS A 192 -1.14 4.50 6.32
C LYS A 192 -2.07 4.63 7.52
N VAL A 193 -3.20 5.28 7.32
CA VAL A 193 -4.21 5.50 8.36
C VAL A 193 -5.58 5.09 7.87
N LEU A 194 -6.37 4.49 8.76
CA LEU A 194 -7.79 4.23 8.60
C LEU A 194 -8.55 5.00 9.68
N ILE A 195 -9.25 6.06 9.29
CA ILE A 195 -10.08 6.89 10.17
C ILE A 195 -11.53 6.39 10.06
N ILE A 196 -12.13 6.03 11.18
CA ILE A 196 -13.47 5.43 11.27
C ILE A 196 -14.41 6.42 11.94
N GLY A 197 -15.53 6.74 11.30
CA GLY A 197 -16.63 7.48 11.90
C GLY A 197 -17.65 6.53 12.52
N LEU A 198 -18.02 6.77 13.78
CA LEU A 198 -18.98 5.96 14.52
C LEU A 198 -20.23 6.79 14.88
N THR A 199 -21.41 6.20 14.72
CA THR A 199 -22.67 6.65 15.30
C THR A 199 -23.26 5.48 16.08
N ASP A 200 -23.59 5.68 17.36
CA ASP A 200 -24.13 4.63 18.23
C ASP A 200 -23.31 3.33 18.21
N SER A 201 -21.97 3.48 18.20
CA SER A 201 -20.99 2.39 18.10
C SER A 201 -21.06 1.55 16.81
N ILE A 202 -21.68 2.07 15.75
CA ILE A 202 -21.72 1.47 14.41
C ILE A 202 -20.92 2.34 13.43
N VAL A 203 -20.13 1.71 12.58
CA VAL A 203 -19.37 2.38 11.51
C VAL A 203 -20.34 3.03 10.53
N ASN A 204 -20.36 4.35 10.51
CA ASN A 204 -21.18 5.16 9.60
C ASN A 204 -20.41 5.61 8.35
N SER A 205 -19.07 5.60 8.42
CA SER A 205 -18.17 5.99 7.35
C SER A 205 -16.75 5.60 7.72
N PHE A 206 -15.90 5.47 6.72
CA PHE A 206 -14.47 5.37 6.96
C PHE A 206 -13.68 6.07 5.87
N ASN A 207 -12.43 6.31 6.18
CA ASN A 207 -11.49 6.92 5.29
C ASN A 207 -10.08 6.38 5.49
N TYR A 208 -9.62 5.61 4.51
CA TYR A 208 -8.22 5.19 4.41
C TYR A 208 -7.40 6.27 3.68
N ILE A 209 -6.19 6.57 4.18
CA ILE A 209 -5.27 7.51 3.54
C ILE A 209 -3.84 6.97 3.59
N ARG A 210 -3.12 7.09 2.48
CA ARG A 210 -1.65 6.99 2.45
C ARG A 210 -1.04 8.39 2.61
N LEU A 211 -0.28 8.58 3.67
CA LEU A 211 0.31 9.85 4.11
C LEU A 211 1.75 10.01 3.61
N ASN A 212 2.23 11.25 3.59
CA ASN A 212 3.64 11.59 3.32
C ASN A 212 4.58 11.43 4.53
N THR A 213 4.06 10.99 5.67
CA THR A 213 4.80 10.82 6.93
C THR A 213 4.39 9.53 7.61
N GLU A 214 5.32 8.93 8.37
CA GLU A 214 5.04 7.80 9.27
C GLU A 214 4.74 8.26 10.71
N LYS A 215 5.05 9.52 11.04
CA LYS A 215 4.69 10.10 12.34
C LYS A 215 3.21 10.47 12.32
N ILE A 216 2.39 9.61 12.92
CA ILE A 216 0.94 9.78 13.01
C ILE A 216 0.57 10.04 14.47
N ASP A 217 0.03 11.22 14.74
CA ASP A 217 -0.44 11.65 16.06
C ASP A 217 -1.83 12.29 15.97
N ASN A 218 -2.46 12.55 17.13
CA ASN A 218 -3.79 13.14 17.20
C ASN A 218 -3.88 14.50 16.50
N ASP A 219 -2.81 15.29 16.49
CA ASP A 219 -2.78 16.60 15.84
C ASP A 219 -2.85 16.45 14.32
N LEU A 220 -2.09 15.52 13.73
CA LEU A 220 -2.18 15.20 12.31
C LEU A 220 -3.57 14.69 11.92
N ILE A 221 -4.13 13.75 12.70
CA ILE A 221 -5.49 13.24 12.47
C ILE A 221 -6.53 14.38 12.56
N GLY A 222 -6.39 15.26 13.56
CA GLY A 222 -7.24 16.44 13.72
C GLY A 222 -7.17 17.38 12.52
N GLN A 223 -5.98 17.64 11.96
CA GLN A 223 -5.81 18.45 10.75
C GLN A 223 -6.46 17.83 9.53
N ILE A 224 -6.31 16.50 9.35
CA ILE A 224 -6.95 15.76 8.26
C ILE A 224 -8.48 15.88 8.35
N ILE A 225 -9.06 15.69 9.54
CA ILE A 225 -10.51 15.80 9.73
C ILE A 225 -10.98 17.24 9.44
N LYS A 226 -10.29 18.25 9.98
CA LYS A 226 -10.66 19.66 9.83
C LYS A 226 -10.58 20.14 8.38
N SER A 227 -9.51 19.79 7.66
CA SER A 227 -9.35 20.18 6.26
C SER A 227 -10.53 19.70 5.40
N LYS A 228 -11.02 18.49 5.64
CA LYS A 228 -12.17 17.92 4.93
C LYS A 228 -13.50 18.61 5.25
N THR A 229 -13.70 19.06 6.49
CA THR A 229 -14.89 19.83 6.85
C THR A 229 -15.00 21.13 6.06
N ILE A 230 -13.86 21.81 5.84
CA ILE A 230 -13.81 23.11 5.16
C ILE A 230 -14.17 22.99 3.68
N TYR A 231 -13.70 21.94 2.99
CA TYR A 231 -14.03 21.72 1.58
C TYR A 231 -15.52 21.41 1.33
N ASN A 232 -16.22 20.83 2.31
CA ASN A 232 -17.66 20.52 2.21
C ASN A 232 -18.58 21.73 2.45
N THR A 233 -18.05 22.85 2.94
CA THR A 233 -18.79 24.11 3.16
C THR A 233 -18.54 25.18 2.11
N GLY A 234 -17.60 24.97 1.18
CA GLY A 234 -17.07 26.02 0.28
C GLY A 234 -17.77 26.20 -1.08
N ASN A 235 -18.67 25.32 -1.50
CA ASN A 235 -19.32 25.41 -2.81
C ASN A 235 -20.73 26.03 -2.72
N HIS A 236 -20.82 27.26 -2.23
CA HIS A 236 -21.92 28.15 -2.60
C HIS A 236 -21.46 28.99 -3.79
N CYS A 237 -21.64 28.45 -5.00
CA CYS A 237 -21.69 29.28 -6.19
C CYS A 237 -22.98 30.09 -6.12
N THR A 238 -22.93 31.29 -5.56
CA THR A 238 -23.90 32.33 -5.89
C THR A 238 -23.54 32.87 -7.27
N SER A 239 -24.23 32.39 -8.30
CA SER A 239 -24.21 33.07 -9.60
C SER A 239 -24.90 34.44 -9.46
N PRO A 240 -24.39 35.48 -10.14
CA PRO A 240 -25.00 36.82 -10.17
C PRO A 240 -26.37 36.82 -10.86
#